data_AF-A0A9D6LGE1-F1
#
_entry.id   AF-A0A9D6LGE1-F1
#
_cell.length_a   1.000
_cell.length_b   1.000
_cell.length_c   1.000
_cell.angle_alpha   90.00
_cell.angle_beta   90.00
_cell.angle_gamma   90.00
#
_symmetry.space_group_name_H-M   'P 1'
#
loop_
_entity.id
_entity.type
_entity.pdbx_description
1 polymer ?
#
loop_
_entity_poly.entity_id
_entity_poly.type
_entity_poly.pdbx_seq_one_letter_code
_entity_poly.pdbx_strand_id
1 'polypeptide(L)'
;MAKIDGILKPFACSICAKARALLAKELTKSQRARLLESISDDVKKCSNFVVPEVSRAALKEAKRLGVDICLKNWHDQPRFDQGRRKFHLEHFVPVSAIREECLDARTELKILKILKNRLRLVWILKSEDAKLTQLGFRSRRRSPKIAYRDARIELAKKDK
;
A
#
# COMPACT_ATOMS: atom_id res chain seq x y z
N MET A 1 3.20 -20.65 11.96
CA MET A 1 2.80 -19.26 11.60
C MET A 1 1.29 -19.20 11.56
N ALA A 2 0.64 -18.32 12.34
CA ALA A 2 -0.74 -17.97 12.02
C ALA A 2 -0.78 -17.58 10.54
N LYS A 3 -1.56 -18.31 9.72
CA LYS A 3 -1.71 -17.96 8.29
C LYS A 3 -2.06 -16.47 8.27
N ILE A 4 -1.40 -15.66 7.44
CA ILE A 4 -1.62 -14.21 7.32
C ILE A 4 -3.12 -13.84 7.31
N ASP A 5 -3.96 -14.75 6.81
CA ASP A 5 -5.41 -14.76 6.88
C ASP A 5 -5.98 -14.45 8.29
N GLY A 6 -5.44 -15.05 9.36
CA GLY A 6 -5.86 -14.81 10.74
C GLY A 6 -5.57 -13.39 11.23
N ILE A 7 -4.46 -12.80 10.75
CA ILE A 7 -4.08 -11.40 11.06
C ILE A 7 -4.95 -10.43 10.26
N LEU A 8 -5.25 -10.75 8.98
CA LEU A 8 -6.03 -9.88 8.10
C LEU A 8 -7.54 -9.97 8.31
N LYS A 9 -8.05 -11.07 8.87
CA LYS A 9 -9.49 -11.29 9.06
C LYS A 9 -10.17 -10.18 9.88
N PRO A 10 -9.65 -9.73 11.04
CA PRO A 10 -10.26 -8.62 11.79
C PRO A 10 -10.40 -7.34 10.96
N PHE A 11 -9.41 -7.02 10.13
CA PHE A 11 -9.46 -5.88 9.21
C PHE A 11 -10.53 -6.06 8.13
N ALA A 12 -10.62 -7.26 7.55
CA ALA A 12 -11.66 -7.56 6.57
C ALA A 12 -13.08 -7.42 7.14
N CYS A 13 -13.31 -7.90 8.37
CA CYS A 13 -14.58 -7.72 9.09
C CYS A 13 -14.89 -6.24 9.32
N SER A 14 -13.92 -5.48 9.84
CA SER A 14 -14.02 -4.03 10.08
C SER A 14 -14.39 -3.27 8.80
N ILE A 15 -13.65 -3.51 7.71
CA ILE A 15 -13.88 -2.87 6.41
C ILE A 15 -15.27 -3.22 5.87
N CYS A 16 -15.68 -4.49 5.97
CA CYS A 16 -17.00 -4.93 5.53
C CYS A 16 -18.13 -4.22 6.28
N ALA A 17 -18.01 -4.09 7.61
CA ALA A 17 -18.99 -3.38 8.43
C ALA A 17 -19.10 -1.90 8.02
N LYS A 18 -17.97 -1.23 7.80
CA LYS A 18 -17.93 0.18 7.33
C LYS A 18 -18.52 0.32 5.92
N ALA A 19 -18.22 -0.61 5.01
CA ALA A 19 -18.77 -0.63 3.66
C ALA A 19 -20.29 -0.80 3.67
N ARG A 20 -20.84 -1.67 4.52
CA ARG A 20 -22.29 -1.82 4.71
C ARG A 20 -22.92 -0.55 5.25
N ALA A 21 -22.31 0.08 6.25
CA ALA A 21 -22.81 1.35 6.81
C ALA A 21 -22.87 2.47 5.75
N LEU A 22 -21.92 2.52 4.82
CA LEU A 22 -21.90 3.49 3.71
C LEU A 22 -23.04 3.31 2.69
N LEU A 23 -23.62 2.10 2.61
CA LEU A 23 -24.73 1.75 1.72
C LEU A 23 -26.09 1.85 2.41
N ALA A 24 -26.17 1.51 3.69
CA ALA A 24 -27.44 1.35 4.40
C ALA A 24 -27.97 2.65 5.03
N LYS A 25 -27.13 3.70 5.13
CA LYS A 25 -27.49 4.94 5.82
C LYS A 25 -27.38 6.14 4.89
N GLU A 26 -28.31 7.07 5.03
CA GLU A 26 -28.08 8.44 4.59
C GLU A 26 -27.03 9.06 5.50
N LEU A 27 -25.90 9.43 4.90
CA LEU A 27 -24.77 10.03 5.59
C LEU A 27 -24.50 11.38 4.97
N THR A 28 -24.17 12.35 5.82
CA THR A 28 -23.66 13.63 5.33
C THR A 28 -22.32 13.41 4.60
N LYS A 29 -21.93 14.38 3.76
CA LYS A 29 -20.64 14.34 3.05
C LYS A 29 -19.45 14.16 4.00
N SER A 30 -19.49 14.81 5.18
CA SER A 30 -18.43 14.70 6.18
C SER A 30 -18.38 13.33 6.85
N GLN A 31 -19.53 12.77 7.23
CA GLN A 31 -19.61 11.41 7.81
C GLN A 31 -19.11 10.35 6.83
N ARG A 32 -19.54 10.45 5.56
CA ARG A 32 -19.07 9.56 4.48
C ARG A 32 -17.55 9.64 4.32
N ALA A 33 -16.99 10.86 4.30
CA ALA A 33 -15.54 11.05 4.18
C ALA A 33 -14.77 10.37 5.32
N ARG A 34 -15.25 10.47 6.58
CA ARG A 34 -14.59 9.85 7.73
C ARG A 34 -14.63 8.32 7.71
N LEU A 35 -15.72 7.73 7.24
CA LEU A 35 -15.77 6.27 7.03
C LEU A 35 -14.81 5.81 5.94
N LEU A 36 -14.73 6.53 4.81
CA LEU A 36 -13.79 6.21 3.73
C LEU A 36 -12.33 6.35 4.16
N GLU A 37 -12.02 7.37 4.96
CA GLU A 37 -10.71 7.54 5.60
C GLU A 37 -10.40 6.37 6.53
N SER A 38 -11.35 6.00 7.41
CA SER A 38 -11.17 4.87 8.33
C SER A 38 -10.93 3.53 7.62
N ILE A 39 -11.59 3.29 6.48
CA ILE A 39 -11.29 2.11 5.64
C ILE A 39 -9.88 2.20 5.05
N SER A 40 -9.48 3.39 4.58
CA SER A 40 -8.13 3.61 4.02
C SER A 40 -7.05 3.35 5.08
N ASP A 41 -7.30 3.74 6.33
CA ASP A 41 -6.37 3.51 7.43
C ASP A 41 -6.26 2.04 7.82
N ASP A 42 -7.36 1.28 7.76
CA ASP A 42 -7.30 -0.18 7.94
C ASP A 42 -6.45 -0.84 6.83
N VAL A 43 -6.58 -0.41 5.57
CA VAL A 43 -5.72 -0.87 4.46
C VAL A 43 -4.24 -0.53 4.71
N LYS A 44 -3.94 0.70 5.16
CA LYS A 44 -2.56 1.10 5.50
C LYS A 44 -1.99 0.25 6.64
N LYS A 45 -2.76 0.02 7.71
CA LYS A 45 -2.34 -0.81 8.85
C LYS A 45 -2.03 -2.24 8.44
N CYS A 46 -2.84 -2.83 7.55
CA CYS A 46 -2.57 -4.16 7.01
C CYS A 46 -1.20 -4.24 6.29
N SER A 47 -0.73 -3.13 5.74
CA SER A 47 0.53 -3.08 5.00
C SER A 47 1.74 -3.32 5.91
N ASN A 48 1.62 -3.12 7.23
CA ASN A 48 2.68 -3.43 8.19
C ASN A 48 2.98 -4.93 8.31
N PHE A 49 2.10 -5.80 7.80
CA PHE A 49 2.28 -7.25 7.80
C PHE A 49 2.80 -7.79 6.45
N VAL A 50 3.09 -6.91 5.49
CA VAL A 50 3.56 -7.27 4.16
C VAL A 50 5.06 -7.01 4.06
N VAL A 51 5.81 -8.02 3.63
CA VAL A 51 7.23 -7.86 3.32
C VAL A 51 7.36 -7.00 2.04
N PRO A 52 8.03 -5.85 2.10
CA PRO A 52 8.13 -4.96 0.95
C PRO A 52 9.00 -5.55 -0.15
N GLU A 53 8.65 -5.22 -1.39
CA GLU A 53 9.54 -5.31 -2.54
C GLU A 53 10.43 -4.06 -2.58
N VAL A 54 11.39 -4.01 -3.50
CA VAL A 54 12.33 -2.89 -3.62
C VAL A 54 12.63 -2.60 -5.09
N SER A 55 12.73 -1.33 -5.47
CA SER A 55 13.22 -0.95 -6.80
C SER A 55 14.73 -1.21 -6.90
N ARG A 56 15.24 -1.44 -8.10
CA ARG A 56 16.68 -1.60 -8.33
C ARG A 56 17.47 -0.37 -7.89
N ALA A 57 16.92 0.83 -8.12
CA ALA A 57 17.54 2.09 -7.72
C ALA A 57 17.59 2.22 -6.19
N ALA A 58 16.48 1.94 -5.50
CA ALA A 58 16.45 1.94 -4.03
C ALA A 58 17.38 0.87 -3.44
N LEU A 59 17.42 -0.34 -4.01
CA LEU A 59 18.33 -1.39 -3.54
C LEU A 59 19.80 -0.99 -3.69
N LYS A 60 20.16 -0.34 -4.81
CA LYS A 60 21.52 0.17 -5.02
C LYS A 60 21.89 1.22 -3.96
N GLU A 61 21.00 2.16 -3.69
CA GLU A 61 21.24 3.20 -2.67
C GLU A 61 21.31 2.60 -1.26
N ALA A 62 20.46 1.63 -0.94
CA ALA A 62 20.48 0.93 0.34
C ALA A 62 21.81 0.18 0.57
N LYS A 63 22.33 -0.49 -0.46
CA LYS A 63 23.65 -1.13 -0.43
C LYS A 63 24.77 -0.12 -0.16
N ARG A 64 24.72 1.06 -0.78
CA ARG A 64 25.71 2.13 -0.52
C ARG A 64 25.68 2.62 0.93
N LEU A 65 24.51 2.58 1.57
CA LEU A 65 24.31 2.98 2.97
C LEU A 65 24.54 1.83 3.96
N GLY A 66 24.86 0.63 3.49
CA GLY A 66 25.05 -0.53 4.36
C GLY A 66 23.77 -0.98 5.08
N VAL A 67 22.59 -0.70 4.52
CA VAL A 67 21.30 -1.05 5.12
C VAL A 67 20.55 -2.04 4.23
N ASP A 68 20.00 -3.09 4.85
CA ASP A 68 19.01 -3.95 4.20
C ASP A 68 17.61 -3.39 4.44
N ILE A 69 17.08 -2.68 3.44
CA ILE A 69 15.74 -2.07 3.49
C ILE A 69 14.61 -3.09 3.25
N CYS A 70 14.90 -4.29 2.74
CA CYS A 70 13.87 -5.32 2.52
C CYS A 70 13.27 -5.82 3.84
N LEU A 71 14.02 -5.69 4.93
CA LEU A 71 13.62 -6.06 6.29
C LEU A 71 13.09 -4.87 7.11
N LYS A 72 12.91 -3.70 6.48
CA LYS A 72 12.50 -2.46 7.16
C LYS A 72 11.09 -2.05 6.78
N ASN A 73 10.40 -1.43 7.73
CA ASN A 73 9.11 -0.80 7.51
C ASN A 73 9.21 0.74 7.62
N TRP A 74 8.08 1.43 7.44
CA TRP A 74 7.99 2.89 7.52
C TRP A 74 8.46 3.49 8.86
N HIS A 75 8.25 2.76 9.96
CA HIS A 75 8.66 3.18 11.31
C HIS A 75 10.17 3.04 11.52
N ASP A 76 10.82 2.11 10.81
CA ASP A 76 12.28 1.96 10.85
C ASP A 76 13.01 3.04 10.04
N GLN A 77 12.36 3.63 9.04
CA GLN A 77 12.97 4.56 8.08
C GLN A 77 13.83 5.67 8.71
N PRO A 78 13.37 6.39 9.76
CA PRO A 78 14.15 7.46 10.36
C PRO A 78 15.53 7.03 10.88
N ARG A 79 15.74 5.74 11.13
CA ARG A 79 17.02 5.19 11.64
C ARG A 79 18.10 5.08 10.56
N PHE A 80 17.73 5.01 9.28
CA PHE A 80 18.68 4.86 8.15
C PHE A 80 18.52 5.93 7.06
N ASP A 81 17.45 6.71 7.11
CA ASP A 81 17.15 7.83 6.20
C ASP A 81 16.53 8.96 7.02
N GLN A 82 17.38 9.71 7.71
CA GLN A 82 16.96 10.78 8.62
C GLN A 82 16.14 11.83 7.87
N GLY A 83 14.95 12.12 8.38
CA GLY A 83 14.00 13.02 7.71
C GLY A 83 13.34 12.43 6.46
N ARG A 84 13.52 11.13 6.16
CA ARG A 84 12.89 10.40 5.06
C ARG A 84 13.15 11.03 3.68
N ARG A 85 14.39 11.45 3.45
CA ARG A 85 14.78 12.28 2.30
C ARG A 85 15.10 11.47 1.05
N LYS A 86 15.53 10.21 1.21
CA LYS A 86 15.98 9.37 0.10
C LYS A 86 14.95 8.35 -0.33
N PHE A 87 14.39 7.60 0.62
CA PHE A 87 13.51 6.48 0.33
C PHE A 87 12.04 6.86 0.48
N HIS A 88 11.19 6.14 -0.23
CA HIS A 88 9.76 6.20 -0.09
C HIS A 88 9.19 4.78 -0.06
N LEU A 89 8.43 4.47 0.99
CA LEU A 89 7.65 3.24 1.06
C LEU A 89 6.29 3.51 0.42
N GLU A 90 6.08 2.91 -0.75
CA GLU A 90 4.91 3.16 -1.58
C GLU A 90 4.01 1.92 -1.65
N HIS A 91 2.71 2.16 -1.80
CA HIS A 91 1.76 1.12 -2.17
C HIS A 91 1.77 0.90 -3.69
N PHE A 92 2.17 -0.29 -4.16
CA PHE A 92 2.21 -0.61 -5.59
C PHE A 92 0.83 -0.38 -6.24
N VAL A 93 -0.22 -0.89 -5.61
CA VAL A 93 -1.62 -0.53 -5.89
C VAL A 93 -2.02 0.60 -4.93
N PRO A 94 -2.45 1.79 -5.40
CA PRO A 94 -2.83 2.88 -4.51
C PRO A 94 -3.91 2.47 -3.50
N VAL A 95 -3.80 2.96 -2.26
CA VAL A 95 -4.75 2.65 -1.18
C VAL A 95 -6.20 2.98 -1.57
N SER A 96 -6.42 4.06 -2.33
CA SER A 96 -7.74 4.44 -2.84
C SER A 96 -8.35 3.36 -3.75
N ALA A 97 -7.56 2.78 -4.65
CA ALA A 97 -8.01 1.70 -5.54
C ALA A 97 -8.32 0.42 -4.75
N ILE A 98 -7.48 0.05 -3.77
CA ILE A 98 -7.75 -1.10 -2.89
C ILE A 98 -9.04 -0.88 -2.10
N ARG A 99 -9.24 0.34 -1.56
CA ARG A 99 -10.48 0.71 -0.85
C ARG A 99 -11.70 0.56 -1.75
N GLU A 100 -11.64 1.06 -2.98
CA GLU A 100 -12.73 0.97 -3.95
C GLU A 100 -13.08 -0.51 -4.24
N GLU A 101 -12.08 -1.35 -4.51
CA GLU A 101 -12.29 -2.79 -4.67
C GLU A 101 -12.94 -3.44 -3.43
N CYS A 102 -12.55 -3.03 -2.21
CA CYS A 102 -13.15 -3.51 -0.98
C CYS A 102 -14.63 -3.08 -0.82
N LEU A 103 -14.97 -1.86 -1.23
CA LEU A 103 -16.35 -1.36 -1.22
C LEU A 103 -17.23 -2.17 -2.18
N ASP A 104 -16.70 -2.51 -3.36
CA ASP A 104 -17.41 -3.29 -4.38
C ASP A 104 -17.57 -4.77 -4.01
N ALA A 105 -16.64 -5.32 -3.22
CA ALA A 105 -16.62 -6.73 -2.83
C ALA A 105 -17.80 -7.18 -1.94
N ARG A 106 -18.36 -6.28 -1.12
CA ARG A 106 -19.56 -6.46 -0.27
C ARG A 106 -19.58 -7.63 0.73
N THR A 107 -18.51 -8.44 0.80
CA THR A 107 -18.42 -9.60 1.70
C THR A 107 -17.03 -9.68 2.32
N GLU A 108 -16.95 -10.15 3.56
CA GLU A 108 -15.71 -10.28 4.32
C GLU A 108 -14.70 -11.19 3.61
N LEU A 109 -15.16 -12.30 3.05
CA LEU A 109 -14.30 -13.25 2.34
C LEU A 109 -13.66 -12.63 1.09
N LYS A 110 -14.42 -11.84 0.31
CA LYS A 110 -13.88 -11.15 -0.86
C LYS A 110 -12.91 -10.03 -0.46
N ILE A 111 -13.24 -9.26 0.59
CA ILE A 111 -12.35 -8.23 1.14
C ILE A 111 -11.04 -8.85 1.63
N LEU A 112 -11.10 -9.97 2.35
CA LEU A 112 -9.91 -10.68 2.81
C LEU A 112 -9.01 -11.09 1.63
N LYS A 113 -9.61 -11.61 0.55
CA LYS A 113 -8.87 -11.95 -0.70
C LYS A 113 -8.23 -10.72 -1.33
N ILE A 114 -8.91 -9.57 -1.35
CA ILE A 114 -8.38 -8.30 -1.86
C ILE A 114 -7.17 -7.87 -1.03
N LEU A 115 -7.30 -7.80 0.31
CA LEU A 115 -6.19 -7.41 1.18
C LEU A 115 -4.97 -8.32 0.96
N LYS A 116 -5.18 -9.64 0.88
CA LYS A 116 -4.09 -10.61 0.66
C LYS A 116 -3.39 -10.45 -0.68
N ASN A 117 -4.12 -10.16 -1.75
CA ASN A 117 -3.58 -10.22 -3.11
C ASN A 117 -3.16 -8.86 -3.67
N ARG A 118 -3.73 -7.77 -3.14
CA ARG A 118 -3.54 -6.42 -3.67
C ARG A 118 -2.56 -5.59 -2.82
N LEU A 119 -2.41 -5.90 -1.53
CA LEU A 119 -1.43 -5.23 -0.68
C LEU A 119 -0.01 -5.65 -1.07
N ARG A 120 0.67 -4.75 -1.76
CA ARG A 120 2.08 -4.85 -2.11
C ARG A 120 2.74 -3.54 -1.81
N LEU A 121 3.74 -3.58 -0.95
CA LEU A 121 4.58 -2.43 -0.63
C LEU A 121 5.87 -2.50 -1.44
N VAL A 122 6.38 -1.34 -1.84
CA VAL A 122 7.65 -1.22 -2.55
C VAL A 122 8.45 -0.07 -1.97
N TRP A 123 9.69 -0.36 -1.59
CA TRP A 123 10.68 0.68 -1.37
C TRP A 123 11.17 1.21 -2.71
N ILE A 124 10.93 2.50 -2.95
CA ILE A 124 11.43 3.25 -4.10
C ILE A 124 12.22 4.47 -3.62
N LEU A 125 12.91 5.17 -4.52
CA LEU A 125 13.52 6.46 -4.20
C LEU A 125 12.47 7.59 -4.25
N LYS A 126 12.74 8.69 -3.54
CA LYS A 126 11.93 9.91 -3.61
C LYS A 126 11.87 10.51 -5.02
N SER A 127 12.93 10.35 -5.81
CA SER A 127 12.93 10.72 -7.23
C SER A 127 12.01 9.85 -8.09
N GLU A 128 11.90 8.56 -7.78
CA GLU A 128 10.97 7.64 -8.43
C GLU A 128 9.51 7.97 -8.08
N ASP A 129 9.23 8.27 -6.80
CA ASP A 129 7.91 8.75 -6.34
C ASP A 129 7.51 10.08 -7.01
N ALA A 130 8.46 11.02 -7.09
CA ALA A 130 8.25 12.28 -7.80
C ALA A 130 7.89 12.04 -9.28
N LYS A 131 8.52 11.03 -9.93
CA LYS A 131 8.20 10.68 -11.31
C LYS A 131 6.80 10.09 -11.45
N LEU A 132 6.40 9.19 -10.55
CA LEU A 132 5.03 8.67 -10.50
C LEU A 132 4.01 9.81 -10.32
N THR A 133 4.32 10.77 -9.47
CA THR A 133 3.48 11.96 -9.24
C THR A 133 3.38 12.82 -10.50
N GLN A 134 4.51 13.10 -11.16
CA GLN A 134 4.56 13.88 -12.40
C GLN A 134 3.70 13.25 -13.52
N LEU A 135 3.67 11.92 -13.60
CA LEU A 135 2.86 11.17 -14.57
C LEU A 135 1.39 11.04 -14.16
N GLY A 136 0.95 11.65 -13.05
CA GLY A 136 -0.43 11.57 -12.55
C GLY A 136 -0.77 10.23 -11.87
N PHE A 137 0.23 9.37 -11.66
CA PHE A 137 0.04 8.03 -11.12
C PHE A 137 -0.03 7.97 -9.59
N ARG A 138 0.04 9.10 -8.87
CA ARG A 138 -0.05 9.11 -7.40
C ARG A 138 -1.39 8.59 -6.88
N SER A 139 -2.49 8.94 -7.54
CA SER A 139 -3.85 8.60 -7.09
C SER A 139 -4.67 7.82 -8.12
N ARG A 140 -4.28 7.85 -9.40
CA ARG A 140 -4.99 7.19 -10.50
C ARG A 140 -4.00 6.36 -11.32
N ARG A 141 -4.11 5.03 -11.26
CA ARG A 141 -3.31 4.11 -12.08
C ARG A 141 -4.25 3.16 -12.81
N ARG A 142 -4.24 3.17 -14.14
CA ARG A 142 -4.95 2.16 -14.95
C ARG A 142 -4.39 0.76 -14.68
N SER A 143 -3.07 0.67 -14.53
CA SER A 143 -2.36 -0.53 -14.10
C SER A 143 -1.08 -0.11 -13.37
N PRO A 144 -0.84 -0.63 -12.15
CA PRO A 144 0.42 -0.41 -11.43
C PRO A 144 1.67 -0.80 -12.24
N LYS A 145 1.59 -1.89 -13.01
CA LYS A 145 2.71 -2.36 -13.84
C LYS A 145 3.05 -1.35 -14.94
N ILE A 146 2.02 -0.78 -15.58
CA ILE A 146 2.19 0.26 -16.59
C ILE A 146 2.78 1.52 -15.96
N ALA A 147 2.24 1.94 -14.81
CA ALA A 147 2.73 3.13 -14.11
C ALA A 147 4.22 3.03 -13.75
N TYR A 148 4.65 1.87 -13.23
CA TYR A 148 6.05 1.62 -12.90
C TYR A 148 6.95 1.60 -14.14
N ARG A 149 6.52 0.92 -15.20
CA ARG A 149 7.25 0.90 -16.48
C ARG A 149 7.43 2.30 -17.05
N ASP A 150 6.36 3.10 -17.08
CA ASP A 150 6.37 4.43 -17.65
C ASP A 150 7.20 5.41 -16.78
N ALA A 151 7.23 5.20 -15.46
CA ALA A 151 8.13 5.90 -14.54
C ALA A 151 9.57 5.33 -14.53
N ARG A 152 9.86 4.29 -15.32
CA ARG A 152 11.16 3.58 -15.38
C ARG A 152 11.61 3.01 -14.03
N ILE A 153 10.65 2.55 -13.23
CA ILE A 153 10.88 1.90 -11.93
C ILE A 153 10.93 0.39 -12.16
N GLU A 154 12.13 -0.19 -12.06
CA GLU A 154 12.34 -1.63 -12.14
C GLU A 154 12.39 -2.23 -10.75
N LEU A 155 11.60 -3.27 -10.51
CA LEU A 155 11.69 -4.03 -9.25
C LEU A 155 12.93 -4.95 -9.28
N ALA A 156 13.62 -5.04 -8.15
CA ALA A 156 14.63 -6.05 -7.94
C ALA A 156 13.96 -7.44 -7.99
N LYS A 157 14.62 -8.42 -8.62
CA LYS A 157 14.16 -9.81 -8.54
C LYS A 157 14.29 -10.23 -7.08
N LYS A 158 13.26 -10.89 -6.54
CA LYS A 158 13.44 -11.67 -5.30
C LYS A 158 14.30 -12.87 -5.70
N ASP A 159 15.51 -12.95 -5.16
CA ASP A 159 16.24 -14.22 -5.18
C ASP A 159 15.34 -15.21 -4.43
N LYS A 160 14.89 -16.24 -5.16
CA LYS A 160 13.98 -17.27 -4.64
C LYS A 160 14.74 -18.24 -3.77
#